data_AF-A1E6W3-F1
#
_entry.id   AF-A1E6W3-F1
#
_cell.length_a   1.000
_cell.length_b   1.000
_cell.length_c   1.000
_cell.angle_alpha   90.00
_cell.angle_beta   90.00
_cell.angle_gamma   90.00
#
_symmetry.space_group_name_H-M   'P 1'
#
loop_
_entity.id
_entity.type
_entity.pdbx_description
1 polymer ?
#
loop_
_entity_poly.entity_id
_entity_poly.type
_entity_poly.pdbx_seq_one_letter_code
_entity_poly.pdbx_strand_id
1 'polypeptide(L)'
;GEDFDQRLIDYLAKRFAESNNGLDLRKDRMALQRLKEAAERAKHELSSAPETEVNLPFITADASGPKHLTETVDRATFEALVTDLIDRTIEPCRTALKDAGIPAQQINQVLLVGGMTRMPRVQAKVKEFFGREPHKGINPDEVVAVGAAIQGGVLKGEVKDVLLLDVTPLSLGVETAG
;
A
#
# COMPACT_ATOMS: atom_id res chain seq x y z
N GLY A 1 -1.05 -2.78 -1.09
CA GLY A 1 -1.64 -2.03 -2.21
C GLY A 1 -3.11 -2.32 -2.24
N GLU A 2 -3.43 -3.54 -2.64
CA GLU A 2 -4.80 -4.08 -2.68
C GLU A 2 -5.65 -3.79 -1.44
N ASP A 3 -5.14 -3.97 -0.21
CA ASP A 3 -5.93 -3.67 0.99
C ASP A 3 -6.35 -2.19 1.08
N PHE A 4 -5.52 -1.27 0.58
CA PHE A 4 -5.82 0.16 0.51
C PHE A 4 -6.88 0.43 -0.56
N ASP A 5 -6.74 -0.21 -1.73
CA ASP A 5 -7.72 -0.15 -2.80
C ASP A 5 -9.08 -0.65 -2.30
N GLN A 6 -9.09 -1.76 -1.57
CA GLN A 6 -10.29 -2.37 -1.01
C GLN A 6 -11.03 -1.43 -0.05
N ARG A 7 -10.32 -0.68 0.81
CA ARG A 7 -10.95 0.33 1.67
C ARG A 7 -11.65 1.42 0.88
N LEU A 8 -11.05 1.87 -0.21
CA LEU A 8 -11.64 2.89 -1.07
C LEU A 8 -12.81 2.32 -1.89
N ILE A 9 -12.72 1.08 -2.38
CA ILE A 9 -13.81 0.37 -3.05
C ILE A 9 -15.02 0.23 -2.14
N ASP A 10 -14.82 -0.21 -0.90
CA ASP A 10 -15.91 -0.37 0.07
C ASP A 10 -16.55 0.97 0.44
N TYR A 11 -15.74 2.02 0.59
CA TYR A 11 -16.24 3.38 0.79
C TYR A 11 -17.12 3.84 -0.38
N LEU A 12 -16.61 3.76 -1.61
CA LEU A 12 -17.34 4.19 -2.82
C LEU A 12 -18.61 3.37 -3.06
N ALA A 13 -18.55 2.04 -2.88
CA ALA A 13 -19.70 1.16 -3.02
C ALA A 13 -20.79 1.48 -1.97
N LYS A 14 -20.39 1.76 -0.73
CA LYS A 14 -21.31 2.18 0.33
C LYS A 14 -21.99 3.51 0.00
N ARG A 15 -21.21 4.53 -0.40
CA ARG A 15 -21.73 5.86 -0.79
C ARG A 15 -22.69 5.77 -1.97
N PHE A 16 -22.36 4.94 -2.96
CA PHE A 16 -23.24 4.67 -4.09
C PHE A 16 -24.55 4.01 -3.64
N ALA A 17 -24.48 2.97 -2.80
CA ALA A 17 -25.66 2.26 -2.32
C ALA A 17 -26.57 3.18 -1.49
N GLU A 18 -26.00 4.05 -0.63
CA GLU A 18 -26.74 5.07 0.12
C GLU A 18 -27.52 6.02 -0.80
N SER A 19 -26.94 6.39 -1.95
CA SER A 19 -27.54 7.31 -2.92
C SER A 19 -28.49 6.65 -3.93
N ASN A 20 -28.47 5.31 -4.03
CA ASN A 20 -29.20 4.54 -5.05
C ASN A 20 -30.02 3.40 -4.45
N ASN A 21 -30.78 3.69 -3.38
CA ASN A 21 -31.76 2.77 -2.78
C ASN A 21 -31.19 1.40 -2.39
N GLY A 22 -29.94 1.37 -1.91
CA GLY A 22 -29.28 0.14 -1.47
C GLY A 22 -28.69 -0.72 -2.59
N LEU A 23 -28.57 -0.18 -3.82
CA LEU A 23 -27.97 -0.90 -4.93
C LEU A 23 -26.45 -1.05 -4.72
N ASP A 24 -26.00 -2.27 -4.42
CA ASP A 24 -24.59 -2.56 -4.12
C ASP A 24 -23.81 -2.96 -5.38
N LEU A 25 -22.91 -2.09 -5.84
CA LEU A 25 -22.05 -2.32 -7.01
C LEU A 25 -21.15 -3.55 -6.87
N ARG A 26 -20.87 -4.02 -5.65
CA ARG A 26 -20.00 -5.18 -5.41
C ARG A 26 -20.65 -6.50 -5.82
N LYS A 27 -21.99 -6.51 -5.96
CA LYS A 27 -22.74 -7.68 -6.43
C LYS A 27 -22.72 -7.83 -7.95
N ASP A 28 -22.42 -6.76 -8.67
CA ASP A 28 -22.26 -6.77 -10.12
C ASP A 28 -20.77 -6.89 -10.47
N ARG A 29 -20.40 -8.01 -11.10
CA ARG A 29 -18.99 -8.31 -11.44
C ARG A 29 -18.38 -7.27 -12.38
N MET A 30 -19.14 -6.74 -13.34
CA MET A 30 -18.62 -5.75 -14.28
C MET A 30 -18.48 -4.38 -13.61
N ALA A 31 -19.47 -3.98 -12.82
CA ALA A 31 -19.40 -2.73 -12.06
C ALA A 31 -18.25 -2.75 -11.05
N LEU A 32 -18.08 -3.86 -10.33
CA LEU A 32 -16.99 -4.04 -9.36
C LEU A 32 -15.61 -3.93 -10.01
N GLN A 33 -15.41 -4.51 -11.20
CA GLN A 33 -14.13 -4.41 -11.90
C GLN A 33 -13.80 -2.94 -12.27
N ARG A 34 -14.78 -2.22 -12.81
CA ARG A 34 -14.62 -0.79 -13.13
C ARG A 34 -14.37 0.06 -11.88
N LEU A 35 -15.05 -0.28 -10.78
CA LEU A 35 -14.86 0.37 -9.49
C LEU A 35 -13.46 0.13 -8.93
N LYS A 36 -12.91 -1.08 -9.06
CA LYS A 36 -11.54 -1.41 -8.65
C LYS A 36 -10.51 -0.54 -9.37
N GLU A 37 -10.59 -0.48 -10.69
CA GLU A 37 -9.67 0.31 -11.51
C GLU A 37 -9.77 1.81 -11.20
N ALA A 38 -10.99 2.31 -10.95
CA ALA A 38 -11.19 3.71 -10.58
C ALA A 38 -10.66 4.03 -9.17
N ALA A 39 -10.86 3.13 -8.21
CA ALA A 39 -10.33 3.28 -6.86
C ALA A 39 -8.79 3.28 -6.86
N GLU A 40 -8.16 2.39 -7.61
CA GLU A 40 -6.69 2.36 -7.73
C GLU A 40 -6.15 3.67 -8.32
N ARG A 41 -6.78 4.17 -9.40
CA ARG A 41 -6.41 5.47 -9.98
C ARG A 41 -6.58 6.61 -8.99
N ALA A 42 -7.72 6.67 -8.31
CA ALA A 42 -7.98 7.68 -7.29
C ALA A 42 -6.94 7.64 -6.16
N LYS A 43 -6.56 6.46 -5.66
CA LYS A 43 -5.47 6.28 -4.69
C LYS A 43 -4.14 6.87 -5.18
N HIS A 44 -3.79 6.61 -6.44
CA HIS A 44 -2.56 7.17 -7.04
C HIS A 44 -2.64 8.70 -7.13
N GLU A 45 -3.76 9.25 -7.58
CA GLU A 45 -3.97 10.70 -7.66
C GLU A 45 -3.92 11.37 -6.29
N LEU A 46 -4.53 10.76 -5.26
CA LEU A 46 -4.50 11.27 -3.88
C LEU A 46 -3.09 11.29 -3.27
N SER A 47 -2.13 10.57 -3.85
CA SER A 47 -0.72 10.64 -3.42
C SER A 47 -0.04 11.95 -3.86
N SER A 48 -0.60 12.68 -4.84
CA SER A 48 -0.07 13.96 -5.33
C SER A 48 -1.05 15.12 -5.12
N ALA A 49 -2.35 14.91 -5.36
CA ALA A 49 -3.41 15.88 -5.22
C ALA A 49 -4.13 15.80 -3.85
N PRO A 50 -4.67 16.91 -3.34
CA PRO A 50 -5.44 16.90 -2.09
C PRO A 50 -6.81 16.24 -2.22
N GLU A 51 -7.35 16.12 -3.43
CA GLU A 51 -8.64 15.50 -3.75
C GLU A 51 -8.63 14.92 -5.17
N THR A 52 -9.58 14.04 -5.46
CA THR A 52 -9.83 13.45 -6.78
C THR A 52 -11.33 13.19 -6.96
N GLU A 53 -11.83 13.21 -8.19
CA GLU A 53 -13.20 12.85 -8.52
C GLU A 53 -13.24 11.45 -9.14
N VAL A 54 -14.00 10.54 -8.51
CA VAL A 54 -14.32 9.23 -9.08
C VAL A 54 -15.59 9.36 -9.89
N ASN A 55 -15.44 9.41 -11.21
CA ASN A 55 -16.55 9.52 -12.15
C ASN A 55 -16.66 8.28 -13.05
N LEU A 56 -17.67 7.45 -12.79
CA LEU A 56 -18.01 6.25 -13.55
C LEU A 56 -19.42 6.38 -14.14
N PRO A 57 -19.53 6.88 -15.39
CA PRO A 57 -20.82 6.97 -16.04
C PRO A 57 -21.34 5.58 -16.44
N PHE A 58 -22.66 5.39 -16.40
CA PHE A 58 -23.34 4.15 -16.77
C PHE A 58 -22.71 2.94 -16.05
N ILE A 59 -22.52 3.06 -14.74
CA ILE A 59 -21.86 2.01 -13.94
C ILE A 59 -22.77 0.80 -13.76
N THR A 60 -24.08 1.03 -13.71
CA THR A 60 -25.12 0.01 -13.57
C THR A 60 -26.47 0.59 -13.99
N ALA A 61 -27.56 -0.18 -13.91
CA ALA A 61 -28.92 0.28 -14.21
C ALA A 61 -29.95 -0.40 -13.27
N ASP A 62 -31.05 0.30 -13.01
CA ASP A 62 -32.22 -0.23 -12.29
C ASP A 62 -33.51 0.03 -13.09
N ALA A 63 -34.68 -0.25 -12.47
CA ALA A 63 -35.98 -0.01 -13.09
C ALA A 63 -36.27 1.47 -13.43
N SER A 64 -35.55 2.41 -12.84
CA SER A 64 -35.63 3.85 -13.12
C SER A 64 -34.66 4.31 -14.21
N GLY A 65 -33.74 3.45 -14.66
CA GLY A 65 -32.81 3.71 -15.76
C GLY A 65 -31.33 3.54 -15.38
N PRO A 66 -30.41 4.00 -16.24
CA PRO A 66 -28.97 3.92 -15.99
C PRO A 66 -28.56 4.78 -14.79
N LYS A 67 -27.55 4.32 -14.05
CA LYS A 67 -26.97 4.99 -12.89
C LYS A 67 -25.49 5.32 -13.13
N HIS A 68 -25.04 6.37 -12.47
CA HIS A 68 -23.69 6.91 -12.54
C HIS A 68 -23.13 7.01 -11.12
N LEU A 69 -21.83 6.79 -10.97
CA LEU A 69 -21.12 7.13 -9.75
C LEU A 69 -20.31 8.40 -10.01
N THR A 70 -20.57 9.45 -9.25
CA THR A 70 -19.75 10.67 -9.21
C THR A 70 -19.54 11.01 -7.75
N GLU A 71 -18.33 10.77 -7.25
CA GLU A 71 -17.98 11.01 -5.85
C GLU A 71 -16.61 11.68 -5.78
N THR A 72 -16.53 12.84 -5.14
CA THR A 72 -15.26 13.48 -4.82
C THR A 72 -14.71 12.89 -3.53
N VAL A 73 -13.45 12.45 -3.56
CA VAL A 73 -12.74 11.92 -2.40
C VAL A 73 -11.55 12.81 -2.11
N ASP A 74 -11.47 13.32 -0.88
CA ASP A 74 -10.29 14.04 -0.41
C ASP A 74 -9.25 13.09 0.23
N ARG A 75 -8.00 13.57 0.30
CA ARG A 75 -6.88 12.80 0.87
C ARG A 75 -7.11 12.49 2.34
N ALA A 76 -7.70 13.41 3.11
CA ALA A 76 -7.92 13.23 4.54
C ALA A 76 -8.88 12.07 4.82
N THR A 77 -9.94 11.96 4.04
CA THR A 77 -10.92 10.88 4.07
C THR A 77 -10.23 9.56 3.73
N PHE A 78 -9.46 9.51 2.65
CA PHE A 78 -8.73 8.29 2.30
C PHE A 78 -7.72 7.88 3.38
N GLU A 79 -6.95 8.82 3.93
CA GLU A 79 -6.04 8.57 5.04
C GLU A 79 -6.76 8.00 6.27
N ALA A 80 -7.94 8.53 6.61
CA ALA A 80 -8.76 8.00 7.70
C ALA A 80 -9.22 6.55 7.44
N LEU A 81 -9.57 6.20 6.19
CA LEU A 81 -10.02 4.85 5.83
C LEU A 81 -8.93 3.77 5.95
N VAL A 82 -7.66 4.17 5.84
CA VAL A 82 -6.50 3.24 5.81
C VAL A 82 -5.54 3.41 6.99
N THR A 83 -5.87 4.26 7.97
CA THR A 83 -4.97 4.54 9.11
C THR A 83 -4.59 3.27 9.86
N ASP A 84 -5.52 2.35 10.07
CA ASP A 84 -5.26 1.07 10.74
C ASP A 84 -4.29 0.18 9.94
N LEU A 85 -4.37 0.21 8.60
CA LEU A 85 -3.45 -0.52 7.73
C LEU A 85 -2.02 0.05 7.86
N ILE A 86 -1.90 1.38 7.89
CA ILE A 86 -0.60 2.05 8.07
C ILE A 86 -0.02 1.73 9.45
N ASP A 87 -0.82 1.81 10.52
CA ASP A 87 -0.35 1.54 11.87
C ASP A 87 0.13 0.09 12.04
N ARG A 88 -0.56 -0.87 11.40
CA ARG A 88 -0.15 -2.28 11.34
C ARG A 88 1.24 -2.48 10.70
N THR A 89 1.70 -1.58 9.83
CA THR A 89 3.04 -1.70 9.22
C THR A 89 4.17 -1.32 10.17
N ILE A 90 3.89 -0.57 11.23
CA ILE A 90 4.91 -0.10 12.18
C ILE A 90 5.28 -1.19 13.19
N GLU A 91 4.35 -2.07 13.55
CA GLU A 91 4.60 -3.10 14.55
C GLU A 91 5.65 -4.13 14.13
N PRO A 92 5.68 -4.62 12.87
CA PRO A 92 6.80 -5.40 12.36
C PRO A 92 8.15 -4.68 12.44
N CYS A 93 8.19 -3.36 12.17
CA CYS A 93 9.43 -2.58 12.31
C CYS A 93 9.92 -2.53 13.77
N ARG A 94 8.99 -2.39 14.72
CA ARG A 94 9.32 -2.43 16.16
C ARG A 94 9.86 -3.78 16.58
N THR A 95 9.24 -4.86 16.10
CA THR A 95 9.69 -6.24 16.37
C THR A 95 11.09 -6.47 15.82
N ALA A 96 11.35 -6.07 14.56
CA ALA A 96 12.66 -6.19 13.93
C ALA A 96 13.77 -5.42 14.70
N LEU A 97 13.48 -4.20 15.16
CA LEU A 97 14.42 -3.43 15.98
C LEU A 97 14.71 -4.11 17.33
N LYS A 98 13.68 -4.69 17.96
CA LYS A 98 13.82 -5.44 19.21
C LYS A 98 14.70 -6.67 19.02
N ASP A 99 14.48 -7.44 17.95
CA ASP A 99 15.25 -8.66 17.65
C ASP A 99 16.70 -8.33 17.30
N ALA A 100 16.94 -7.19 16.63
CA ALA A 100 18.27 -6.67 16.35
C ALA A 100 18.96 -6.02 17.56
N GLY A 101 18.24 -5.80 18.67
CA GLY A 101 18.77 -5.16 19.87
C GLY A 101 19.16 -3.69 19.70
N ILE A 102 18.60 -3.01 18.69
CA ILE A 102 18.93 -1.61 18.37
C ILE A 102 17.71 -0.69 18.50
N PRO A 103 17.85 0.50 19.11
CA PRO A 103 16.78 1.49 19.12
C PRO A 103 16.62 2.16 17.75
N ALA A 104 15.41 2.63 17.43
CA ALA A 104 15.09 3.27 16.15
C ALA A 104 16.02 4.45 15.79
N GLN A 105 16.50 5.19 16.81
CA GLN A 105 17.38 6.34 16.64
C GLN A 105 18.80 5.98 16.15
N GLN A 106 19.22 4.72 16.31
CA GLN A 106 20.50 4.24 15.79
C GLN A 106 20.45 3.95 14.28
N ILE A 107 19.27 3.96 13.67
CA ILE A 107 19.14 3.77 12.22
C ILE A 107 19.69 5.00 11.48
N ASN A 108 20.74 4.78 10.68
CA ASN A 108 21.41 5.85 9.94
C ASN A 108 20.64 6.30 8.69
N GLN A 109 19.93 5.38 8.02
CA GLN A 109 19.17 5.65 6.82
C GLN A 109 17.92 4.78 6.78
N VAL A 110 16.82 5.36 6.27
CA VAL A 110 15.57 4.64 6.03
C VAL A 110 15.32 4.64 4.53
N LEU A 111 15.16 3.46 3.95
CA LEU A 111 14.90 3.27 2.52
C LEU A 111 13.44 2.84 2.33
N LEU A 112 12.74 3.48 1.41
CA LEU A 112 11.36 3.13 1.06
C LEU A 112 11.35 2.39 -0.28
N VAL A 113 10.70 1.23 -0.30
CA VAL A 113 10.63 0.34 -1.47
C VAL A 113 9.17 -0.06 -1.72
N GLY A 114 8.75 -0.04 -2.98
CA GLY A 114 7.40 -0.37 -3.44
C GLY A 114 6.48 0.85 -3.61
N GLY A 115 5.62 0.82 -4.63
CA GLY A 115 4.80 1.99 -5.01
C GLY A 115 3.89 2.55 -3.92
N MET A 116 3.40 1.73 -2.99
CA MET A 116 2.56 2.22 -1.88
C MET A 116 3.30 3.12 -0.88
N THR A 117 4.64 3.11 -0.86
CA THR A 117 5.41 4.06 -0.04
C THR A 117 5.38 5.49 -0.59
N ARG A 118 4.79 5.70 -1.78
CA ARG A 118 4.58 7.04 -2.36
C ARG A 118 3.48 7.82 -1.64
N MET A 119 2.60 7.14 -0.88
CA MET A 119 1.55 7.79 -0.09
C MET A 119 2.17 8.71 0.97
N PRO A 120 1.84 10.02 1.01
CA PRO A 120 2.41 10.97 1.95
C PRO A 120 2.27 10.55 3.43
N ARG A 121 1.11 10.00 3.80
CA ARG A 121 0.86 9.52 5.17
C ARG A 121 1.77 8.38 5.60
N VAL A 122 2.11 7.46 4.70
CA VAL A 122 3.06 6.37 4.95
C VAL A 122 4.44 6.94 5.22
N GLN A 123 4.91 7.87 4.38
CA GLN A 123 6.21 8.54 4.58
C GLN A 123 6.27 9.30 5.89
N ALA A 124 5.20 10.02 6.23
CA ALA A 124 5.09 10.74 7.49
C ALA A 124 5.15 9.81 8.70
N LYS A 125 4.43 8.67 8.67
CA LYS A 125 4.44 7.68 9.75
C LYS A 125 5.82 7.04 9.93
N VAL A 126 6.49 6.71 8.84
CA VAL A 126 7.85 6.17 8.86
C VAL A 126 8.83 7.20 9.45
N LYS A 127 8.73 8.47 9.03
CA LYS A 127 9.55 9.57 9.58
C LYS A 127 9.30 9.75 11.09
N GLU A 128 8.04 9.71 11.51
CA GLU A 128 7.65 9.80 12.93
C GLU A 128 8.27 8.67 13.75
N PHE A 129 8.21 7.44 13.25
CA PHE A 129 8.71 6.27 13.97
C PHE A 129 10.24 6.20 14.06
N PHE A 130 10.95 6.43 12.95
CA PHE A 130 12.42 6.38 12.91
C PHE A 130 13.11 7.70 13.29
N GLY A 131 12.35 8.80 13.39
CA GLY A 131 12.89 10.13 13.67
C GLY A 131 13.81 10.67 12.56
N ARG A 132 13.69 10.13 11.34
CA ARG A 132 14.59 10.44 10.21
C ARG A 132 13.82 10.51 8.91
N GLU A 133 14.24 11.42 8.04
CA GLU A 133 13.72 11.52 6.68
C GLU A 133 14.11 10.28 5.85
N PRO A 134 13.14 9.62 5.20
CA PRO A 134 13.46 8.54 4.27
C PRO A 134 14.28 9.03 3.10
N HIS A 135 15.26 8.22 2.70
CA HIS A 135 16.17 8.52 1.61
C HIS A 135 15.46 8.41 0.25
N LYS A 136 15.63 9.44 -0.59
CA LYS A 136 14.94 9.57 -1.89
C LYS A 136 15.81 9.21 -3.10
N GLY A 137 17.07 8.81 -2.89
CA GLY A 137 18.01 8.52 -3.97
C GLY A 137 17.87 7.11 -4.58
N ILE A 138 16.77 6.41 -4.32
CA ILE A 138 16.48 5.10 -4.92
C ILE A 138 15.13 5.15 -5.65
N ASN A 139 15.03 4.45 -6.78
CA ASN A 139 13.74 4.24 -7.44
C ASN A 139 12.99 3.10 -6.70
N PRO A 140 11.87 3.38 -6.01
CA PRO A 140 11.18 2.37 -5.21
C PRO A 140 10.56 1.24 -6.04
N ASP A 141 10.38 1.44 -7.36
CA ASP A 141 9.75 0.46 -8.24
C ASP A 141 10.76 -0.52 -8.86
N GLU A 142 12.03 -0.10 -8.99
CA GLU A 142 13.06 -0.85 -9.73
C GLU A 142 14.18 -1.39 -8.83
N VAL A 143 14.38 -0.82 -7.64
CA VAL A 143 15.53 -1.12 -6.77
C VAL A 143 15.67 -2.61 -6.44
N VAL A 144 14.55 -3.33 -6.32
CA VAL A 144 14.55 -4.78 -6.08
C VAL A 144 15.12 -5.54 -7.27
N ALA A 145 14.70 -5.20 -8.49
CA ALA A 145 15.20 -5.84 -9.71
C ALA A 145 16.68 -5.55 -9.94
N VAL A 146 17.11 -4.31 -9.65
CA VAL A 146 18.53 -3.93 -9.69
C VAL A 146 19.34 -4.75 -8.67
N GLY A 147 18.86 -4.89 -7.44
CA GLY A 147 19.51 -5.71 -6.42
C GLY A 147 19.64 -7.19 -6.83
N ALA A 148 18.60 -7.76 -7.44
CA ALA A 148 18.64 -9.11 -7.98
C ALA A 148 19.67 -9.27 -9.11
N ALA A 149 19.79 -8.30 -10.00
CA ALA A 149 20.79 -8.31 -11.07
C ALA A 149 22.23 -8.24 -10.50
N ILE A 150 22.45 -7.39 -9.49
CA ILE A 150 23.75 -7.32 -8.78
C ILE A 150 24.09 -8.67 -8.16
N GLN A 151 23.14 -9.32 -7.48
CA GLN A 151 23.35 -10.64 -6.90
C GLN A 151 23.70 -11.68 -7.98
N GLY A 152 23.08 -11.62 -9.16
CA GLY A 152 23.45 -12.44 -10.31
C GLY A 152 24.88 -12.21 -10.78
N GLY A 153 25.34 -10.95 -10.80
CA GLY A 153 26.72 -10.59 -11.11
C GLY A 153 27.74 -11.10 -10.08
N VAL A 154 27.38 -11.09 -8.79
CA VAL A 154 28.20 -11.66 -7.71
C VAL A 154 28.36 -13.18 -7.90
N LEU A 155 27.28 -13.89 -8.19
CA LEU A 155 27.31 -15.34 -8.43
C LEU A 155 28.17 -15.74 -9.63
N LYS A 156 28.28 -14.88 -10.64
CA LYS A 156 29.16 -15.09 -11.81
C LYS A 156 30.62 -14.65 -11.56
N GLY A 157 30.90 -13.99 -10.44
CA GLY A 157 32.21 -13.40 -10.15
C GLY A 157 32.52 -12.12 -10.95
N GLU A 158 31.53 -11.53 -11.63
CA GLU A 158 31.64 -10.26 -12.36
C GLU A 158 31.66 -9.06 -11.39
N VAL A 159 30.92 -9.18 -10.28
CA VAL A 159 30.93 -8.24 -9.16
C VAL A 159 31.79 -8.80 -8.05
N LYS A 160 32.82 -8.06 -7.64
CA LYS A 160 33.79 -8.46 -6.62
C LYS A 160 33.58 -7.64 -5.34
N ASP A 161 34.14 -8.14 -4.24
CA ASP A 161 34.16 -7.48 -2.93
C ASP A 161 32.77 -7.23 -2.30
N VAL A 162 31.79 -8.06 -2.65
CA VAL A 162 30.45 -8.06 -2.03
C VAL A 162 30.23 -9.40 -1.32
N LEU A 163 29.92 -9.33 -0.02
CA LEU A 163 29.51 -10.47 0.79
C LEU A 163 28.13 -10.18 1.38
N LEU A 164 27.18 -11.10 1.16
CA LEU A 164 25.83 -11.04 1.70
C LEU A 164 25.60 -12.22 2.64
N LEU A 165 25.11 -11.92 3.85
CA LEU A 165 24.63 -12.90 4.81
C LEU A 165 23.17 -12.58 5.13
N ASP A 166 22.29 -13.55 4.89
CA ASP A 166 20.84 -13.42 5.10
C ASP A 166 20.36 -14.45 6.14
N VAL A 167 19.14 -14.27 6.65
CA VAL A 167 18.57 -15.06 7.75
C VAL A 167 17.24 -15.69 7.37
N THR A 168 16.86 -16.78 8.05
CA THR A 168 15.52 -17.36 7.92
C THR A 168 14.52 -16.55 8.76
N PRO A 169 13.42 -16.04 8.18
CA PRO A 169 12.53 -15.09 8.86
C PRO A 169 11.56 -15.72 9.87
N LEU A 170 11.41 -17.05 9.85
CA LEU A 170 10.46 -17.78 10.69
C LEU A 170 11.18 -18.88 11.46
N SER A 171 10.75 -19.09 12.70
CA SER A 171 11.22 -20.21 13.51
C SER A 171 10.83 -21.54 12.84
N LEU A 172 11.77 -22.46 12.80
CA LEU A 172 11.55 -23.84 12.37
C LEU A 172 11.52 -24.74 13.61
N GLY A 173 10.45 -25.49 13.79
CA GLY A 173 10.27 -26.40 14.91
C GLY A 173 9.43 -27.61 14.53
N VAL A 174 9.43 -28.62 15.39
CA VAL A 174 8.59 -29.81 15.27
C VAL A 174 7.62 -29.86 16.44
N GLU A 175 6.41 -30.36 16.19
CA GLU A 175 5.45 -30.62 17.25
C GLU A 175 5.94 -31.78 18.12
N THR A 176 5.92 -31.58 19.44
CA THR A 176 6.28 -32.59 20.43
C THR A 176 5.04 -33.06 21.15
N ALA A 177 4.92 -34.36 21.42
CA ALA A 177 3.82 -34.89 22.23
C ALA A 177 3.89 -34.30 23.65
N GLY A 178 2.94 -33.43 23.98
CA GLY A 178 2.70 -32.95 25.34
C GLY A 178 2.13 -34.05 26.23
#